data_AF-A0A969PK60-F1
#
_entry.id   AF-A0A969PK60-F1
#
_cell.length_a   1.000
_cell.length_b   1.000
_cell.length_c   1.000
_cell.angle_alpha   90.00
_cell.angle_beta   90.00
_cell.angle_gamma   90.00
#
_symmetry.space_group_name_H-M   'P 1'
#
loop_
_entity.id
_entity.type
_entity.pdbx_description
1 polymer ?
#
loop_
_entity_poly.entity_id
_entity_poly.type
_entity_poly.pdbx_seq_one_letter_code
_entity_poly.pdbx_strand_id
1 'polypeptide(L)'
;MINELLTTNESIDVRTVGIDMRAYVDLSKYWRKGLSLNAAYEELLMKGMKIDRRTLAAAKEGTLARSEYLTLVRLRDWARELSGNELLTIEDILVMKEDDSDDEN
;
A
#
# COMPACT_ATOMS: atom_id res chain seq x y z
N MET A 1 -18.12 41.58 45.52
CA MET A 1 -18.13 40.24 44.89
C MET A 1 -17.36 40.36 43.59
N ILE A 2 -16.13 39.87 43.56
CA ILE A 2 -15.25 39.90 42.38
C ILE A 2 -15.06 38.45 41.90
N ASN A 3 -15.06 38.37 40.58
CA ASN A 3 -14.88 37.25 39.66
C ASN A 3 -13.63 36.37 39.87
N GLU A 4 -13.63 35.31 39.04
CA GLU A 4 -12.51 34.52 38.52
C GLU A 4 -12.15 33.24 39.28
N LEU A 5 -12.99 32.21 39.05
CA LEU A 5 -12.48 30.85 38.90
C LEU A 5 -11.75 30.78 37.55
N LEU A 6 -10.42 30.85 37.60
CA LEU A 6 -9.54 30.45 36.51
C LEU A 6 -9.68 28.93 36.32
N THR A 7 -10.62 28.52 35.48
CA THR A 7 -10.54 27.18 34.87
C THR A 7 -9.47 27.27 33.80
N THR A 8 -8.26 26.82 34.13
CA THR A 8 -7.22 26.53 33.15
C THR A 8 -7.77 25.47 32.20
N ASN A 9 -8.35 25.93 31.09
CA ASN A 9 -8.43 25.13 29.88
C ASN A 9 -6.99 25.00 29.37
N GLU A 10 -6.22 24.11 29.98
CA GLU A 10 -5.09 23.51 29.29
C GLU A 10 -5.69 22.85 28.06
N SER A 11 -5.57 23.57 26.95
CA SER A 11 -5.83 23.03 25.62
C SER A 11 -4.95 21.80 25.53
N ILE A 12 -5.57 20.63 25.53
CA ILE A 12 -4.88 19.40 25.17
C ILE A 12 -4.44 19.63 23.72
N ASP A 13 -3.21 20.08 23.55
CA ASP A 13 -2.52 20.09 22.27
C ASP A 13 -2.32 18.62 21.92
N VAL A 14 -3.35 18.03 21.31
CA VAL A 14 -3.23 16.76 20.59
C VAL A 14 -2.34 17.07 19.40
N ARG A 15 -1.03 17.16 19.64
CA ARG A 15 -0.05 16.93 18.60
C ARG A 15 -0.23 15.48 18.25
N THR A 16 -1.12 15.23 17.29
CA THR A 16 -1.10 14.05 16.47
C THR A 16 0.30 14.05 15.88
N VAL A 17 1.24 13.41 16.56
CA VAL A 17 2.53 13.05 15.98
C VAL A 17 2.11 12.11 14.87
N GLY A 18 1.90 12.68 13.67
CA GLY A 18 1.67 11.94 12.46
C GLY A 18 2.94 11.15 12.22
N ILE A 19 3.05 9.99 12.85
CA ILE A 19 4.00 8.98 12.45
C ILE A 19 3.55 8.67 11.03
N ASP A 20 4.27 9.20 10.05
CA ASP A 20 4.11 8.86 8.63
C ASP A 20 4.45 7.37 8.53
N MET A 21 3.48 6.52 8.84
CA MET A 21 3.64 5.08 8.85
C MET A 21 3.79 4.62 7.41
N ARG A 22 5.04 4.59 6.95
CA ARG A 22 5.38 4.02 5.65
C ARG A 22 5.38 2.51 5.77
N ALA A 23 4.45 1.90 5.05
CA ALA A 23 4.42 0.47 4.87
C ALA A 23 5.37 0.08 3.72
N TYR A 24 6.03 -1.05 3.90
CA TYR A 24 6.93 -1.65 2.92
C TYR A 24 6.50 -3.09 2.64
N VAL A 25 6.75 -3.54 1.42
CA VAL A 25 6.61 -4.96 1.07
C VAL A 25 7.87 -5.68 1.54
N ASP A 26 7.72 -6.64 2.46
CA ASP A 26 8.80 -7.48 2.98
C ASP A 26 8.48 -8.97 2.72
N LEU A 27 9.13 -9.52 1.69
CA LEU A 27 9.04 -10.93 1.32
C LEU A 27 10.08 -11.79 2.04
N SER A 28 10.98 -11.22 2.84
CA SER A 28 12.12 -11.94 3.44
C SER A 28 11.67 -13.15 4.25
N LYS A 29 10.56 -13.03 5.00
CA LYS A 29 9.99 -14.10 5.84
C LYS A 29 9.40 -15.26 5.05
N TYR A 30 9.05 -15.02 3.78
CA TYR A 30 8.49 -16.02 2.87
C TYR A 30 9.54 -16.52 1.87
N TRP A 31 10.76 -15.95 1.91
CA TRP A 31 11.82 -16.29 0.97
C TRP A 31 12.37 -17.69 1.27
N ARG A 32 12.32 -18.58 0.27
CA ARG A 32 12.81 -19.95 0.40
C ARG A 32 14.31 -19.94 0.70
N LYS A 33 14.74 -20.71 1.70
CA LYS A 33 16.15 -20.85 2.06
C LYS A 33 16.97 -21.36 0.86
N GLY A 34 18.05 -20.66 0.52
CA GLY A 34 18.93 -21.00 -0.61
C GLY A 34 18.44 -20.54 -2.00
N LEU A 35 17.26 -19.91 -2.10
CA LEU A 35 16.77 -19.36 -3.36
C LEU A 35 17.48 -18.04 -3.69
N SER A 36 18.21 -17.99 -4.81
CA SER A 36 18.84 -16.77 -5.29
C SER A 36 17.80 -15.81 -5.88
N LEU A 37 18.12 -14.51 -5.88
CA LEU A 37 17.24 -13.49 -6.48
C LEU A 37 16.99 -13.77 -7.97
N ASN A 38 18.04 -14.15 -8.70
CA ASN A 38 17.95 -14.46 -10.13
C ASN A 38 17.07 -15.69 -10.38
N ALA A 39 17.22 -16.76 -9.60
CA ALA A 39 16.39 -17.95 -9.76
C ALA A 39 14.90 -17.64 -9.50
N ALA A 40 14.60 -16.84 -8.47
CA ALA A 40 13.24 -16.38 -8.21
C ALA A 40 12.69 -15.51 -9.35
N TYR A 41 13.51 -14.62 -9.89
CA TYR A 41 13.14 -13.76 -11.02
C TYR A 41 12.79 -14.56 -12.28
N GLU A 42 13.63 -15.51 -12.67
CA GLU A 42 13.37 -16.37 -13.83
C GLU A 42 12.12 -17.24 -13.63
N GLU A 43 11.89 -17.75 -12.41
CA GLU A 43 10.67 -18.52 -12.10
C GLU A 43 9.40 -17.67 -12.30
N LEU A 44 9.42 -16.40 -11.89
CA LEU A 44 8.30 -15.47 -12.08
C LEU A 44 8.07 -15.13 -13.55
N LEU A 45 9.14 -14.91 -14.32
CA LEU A 45 9.05 -14.68 -15.77
C LEU A 45 8.45 -15.87 -16.51
N MET A 46 8.87 -17.10 -16.18
CA MET A 46 8.32 -18.32 -16.79
C MET A 46 6.82 -18.50 -16.51
N LYS A 47 6.34 -17.96 -15.38
CA LYS A 47 4.91 -17.94 -15.03
C LYS A 47 4.15 -16.76 -15.65
N GLY A 48 4.79 -15.97 -16.51
CA GLY A 48 4.19 -14.81 -17.18
C GLY A 48 4.10 -13.55 -16.31
N MET A 49 4.73 -13.53 -15.13
CA MET A 49 4.71 -12.34 -14.26
C MET A 49 5.72 -11.31 -14.77
N LYS A 50 5.22 -10.14 -15.18
CA LYS A 50 6.06 -8.99 -15.57
C LYS A 50 6.44 -8.19 -14.32
N ILE A 51 7.62 -8.45 -13.76
CA ILE A 51 8.20 -7.71 -12.63
C ILE A 51 9.65 -7.36 -12.96
N ASP A 52 10.14 -6.19 -12.55
CA ASP A 52 11.56 -5.84 -12.64
C ASP A 52 12.35 -6.54 -11.52
N ARG A 53 13.54 -7.04 -11.84
CA ARG A 53 14.48 -7.61 -10.87
C ARG A 53 14.80 -6.65 -9.72
N ARG A 54 14.86 -5.34 -9.99
CA ARG A 54 15.06 -4.31 -8.95
C ARG A 54 13.87 -4.25 -7.99
N THR A 55 12.65 -4.36 -8.50
CA THR A 55 11.43 -4.39 -7.69
C THR A 55 11.39 -5.65 -6.81
N LEU A 56 11.75 -6.81 -7.38
CA LEU A 56 11.86 -8.06 -6.63
C LEU A 56 12.95 -7.99 -5.55
N ALA A 57 14.07 -7.35 -5.82
CA ALA A 57 15.15 -7.12 -4.84
C ALA A 57 14.66 -6.25 -3.67
N ALA A 58 14.04 -5.11 -3.97
CA ALA A 58 13.50 -4.22 -2.95
C ALA A 58 12.41 -4.89 -2.10
N ALA A 59 11.56 -5.72 -2.70
CA ALA A 59 10.55 -6.50 -1.98
C ALA A 59 11.18 -7.57 -1.08
N LYS A 60 12.26 -8.23 -1.52
CA LYS A 60 13.00 -9.19 -0.70
C LYS A 60 13.67 -8.52 0.50
N GLU A 61 14.14 -7.29 0.34
CA GLU A 61 14.85 -6.52 1.37
C GLU A 61 13.91 -5.73 2.29
N GLY A 62 12.60 -5.75 2.05
CA GLY A 62 11.65 -4.99 2.86
C GLY A 62 11.66 -3.48 2.60
N THR A 63 12.17 -3.04 1.44
CA THR A 63 12.38 -1.62 1.11
C THR A 63 11.50 -1.14 -0.04
N LEU A 64 10.72 -2.02 -0.67
CA LEU A 64 9.75 -1.63 -1.70
C LEU A 64 8.59 -0.84 -1.05
N ALA A 65 8.56 0.46 -1.32
CA ALA A 65 7.55 1.36 -0.77
C ALA A 65 6.14 0.99 -1.27
N ARG A 66 5.17 0.96 -0.34
CA ARG A 66 3.77 0.57 -0.59
C ARG A 66 2.90 1.73 -1.10
N SER A 67 3.45 2.82 -1.64
CA SER A 67 2.65 4.05 -1.89
C SER A 67 1.39 3.78 -2.74
N GLU A 68 1.49 2.92 -3.76
CA GLU A 68 0.37 2.53 -4.61
C GLU A 68 -0.59 1.57 -3.91
N TYR A 69 -0.08 0.54 -3.23
CA TYR A 69 -0.94 -0.43 -2.51
C TYR A 69 -1.62 0.18 -1.27
N LEU A 70 -1.03 1.18 -0.61
CA LEU A 70 -1.70 1.95 0.45
C LEU A 70 -2.82 2.83 -0.14
N THR A 71 -2.60 3.40 -1.32
CA THR A 71 -3.63 4.17 -2.04
C THR A 71 -4.80 3.27 -2.42
N LEU A 72 -4.55 2.06 -2.94
CA LEU A 72 -5.59 1.07 -3.24
C LEU A 72 -6.41 0.69 -2.00
N VAL A 73 -5.78 0.51 -0.83
CA VAL A 73 -6.49 0.26 0.43
C VAL A 73 -7.42 1.40 0.80
N ARG A 74 -6.94 2.65 0.71
CA ARG A 74 -7.76 3.84 1.00
C ARG A 74 -8.95 3.97 0.05
N LEU A 75 -8.75 3.69 -1.24
CA LEU A 75 -9.81 3.70 -2.24
C LEU A 75 -10.86 2.61 -1.99
N ARG A 76 -10.44 1.40 -1.57
CA ARG A 76 -11.37 0.35 -1.15
C ARG A 76 -12.20 0.79 0.05
N ASP A 77 -11.59 1.35 1.08
CA ASP A 77 -12.31 1.78 2.28
C ASP A 77 -13.33 2.87 1.95
N TRP A 78 -12.99 3.79 1.05
CA TRP A 78 -13.92 4.77 0.53
C TRP A 78 -15.06 4.13 -0.31
N ALA A 79 -14.77 3.15 -1.16
CA ALA A 79 -15.78 2.43 -1.92
C ALA A 79 -16.77 1.67 -1.01
N ARG A 80 -16.31 1.14 0.13
CA ARG A 80 -17.18 0.52 1.15
C ARG A 80 -18.11 1.55 1.78
N GLU A 81 -17.60 2.73 2.13
CA GLU A 81 -18.41 3.83 2.66
C GLU A 81 -19.50 4.27 1.67
N LEU A 82 -19.14 4.41 0.38
CA LEU A 82 -20.06 4.82 -0.67
C LEU A 82 -21.16 3.78 -0.96
N SER A 83 -20.79 2.50 -0.94
CA SER A 83 -21.70 1.40 -1.29
C SER A 83 -22.49 0.84 -0.11
N GLY A 84 -22.06 1.11 1.12
CA GLY A 84 -22.54 0.43 2.32
C GLY A 84 -22.15 -1.05 2.39
N ASN A 85 -21.28 -1.53 1.49
CA ASN A 85 -20.84 -2.93 1.44
C ASN A 85 -19.44 -3.07 2.04
N GLU A 86 -19.37 -3.48 3.31
CA GLU A 86 -18.10 -3.67 4.04
C GLU A 86 -17.24 -4.83 3.52
N LEU A 87 -17.79 -5.70 2.67
CA LEU A 87 -17.11 -6.90 2.18
C LEU A 87 -16.27 -6.66 0.92
N LEU A 88 -16.32 -5.46 0.31
CA LEU A 88 -15.55 -5.17 -0.90
C LEU A 88 -14.05 -5.40 -0.69
N THR A 89 -13.45 -6.20 -1.55
CA THR A 89 -12.01 -6.48 -1.62
C THR A 89 -11.30 -5.45 -2.50
N ILE A 90 -9.97 -5.55 -2.61
CA ILE A 90 -9.23 -4.65 -3.52
C ILE A 90 -9.48 -5.06 -4.97
N GLU A 91 -9.64 -6.35 -5.22
CA GLU A 91 -9.93 -6.93 -6.52
C GLU A 91 -11.26 -6.41 -7.09
N ASP A 92 -12.27 -6.19 -6.24
CA ASP A 92 -13.58 -5.67 -6.65
C ASP A 92 -13.54 -4.24 -7.23
N ILE A 93 -12.50 -3.46 -6.91
CA ILE A 93 -12.35 -2.07 -7.40
C ILE A 93 -11.33 -1.95 -8.53
N LEU A 94 -10.72 -3.06 -8.95
CA LEU A 94 -9.77 -3.09 -10.06
C LEU A 94 -10.49 -3.43 -11.36
N VAL A 95 -10.23 -2.63 -12.40
CA VAL A 95 -10.72 -2.89 -13.74
C VAL A 95 -9.52 -3.13 -14.64
N MET A 96 -9.46 -4.31 -15.26
CA MET A 96 -8.51 -4.55 -16.36
C MET A 96 -9.13 -3.98 -17.63
N LYS A 97 -8.41 -3.10 -18.31
CA LYS A 97 -8.73 -2.66 -19.66
C LYS A 97 -7.66 -3.20 -20.59
N GLU A 98 -8.07 -3.68 -21.75
CA GLU A 98 -7.12 -3.93 -22.84
C GLU A 98 -6.61 -2.55 -23.30
N ASP A 99 -5.29 -2.40 -23.41
CA ASP A 99 -4.72 -1.23 -24.08
C ASP A 99 -5.10 -1.35 -25.55
N ASP A 100 -6.14 -0.62 -25.96
CA ASP A 100 -6.38 -0.32 -27.37
C ASP A 100 -5.19 0.54 -27.82
N SER A 101 -4.11 -0.14 -28.23
CA SER A 101 -3.04 0.49 -29.00
C SER A 101 -3.63 0.85 -30.34
N ASP A 102 -4.20 2.05 -30.42
CA ASP A 102 -4.49 2.74 -31.67
C ASP A 102 -3.16 2.97 -32.39
N ASP A 103 -2.76 1.97 -33.19
CA ASP A 103 -1.85 2.14 -34.31
C ASP A 103 -2.54 3.05 -35.34
N GLU A 104 -2.47 4.36 -35.16
CA GLU A 104 -2.75 5.31 -36.23
C GLU A 104 -1.48 5.58 -37.05
N ASN A 105 -1.57 5.14 -38.31
CA ASN A 105 -0.68 5.31 -39.47
C ASN A 105 0.11 6.63 -39.57
#